data_AF-A0A6L7UJD6-F1
#
_entry.id   AF-A0A6L7UJD6-F1
#
_cell.length_a   1.000
_cell.length_b   1.000
_cell.length_c   1.000
_cell.angle_alpha   90.00
_cell.angle_beta   90.00
_cell.angle_gamma   90.00
#
_symmetry.space_group_name_H-M   'P 1'
#
loop_
_entity.id
_entity.type
_entity.pdbx_description
1 polymer ?
#
loop_
_entity_poly.entity_id
_entity_poly.type
_entity_poly.pdbx_seq_one_letter_code
_entity_poly.pdbx_strand_id
1 'polypeptide(L)'
;MADNGTAGKAVSVASILLALLFLLNGGMKIAGMMVDQFAVWGYPAWFQYLIGVVEALAGVGFLRRPTRFLAAVIVIPIMAGAIYTLVRAGTAPQAAVPAVALLLALFVAKKSR
;
A
#
# COMPACT_ATOMS: atom_id res chain seq x y z
N MET A 1 -28.60 -17.25 6.84
CA MET A 1 -27.80 -17.83 5.73
C MET A 1 -27.48 -16.78 4.66
N ALA A 2 -27.18 -15.53 5.05
CA ALA A 2 -26.97 -14.41 4.10
C ALA A 2 -25.97 -13.41 4.70
N ASP A 3 -24.79 -13.28 4.06
CA ASP A 3 -23.87 -12.10 4.05
C ASP A 3 -22.59 -12.35 3.19
N ASN A 4 -22.39 -13.54 2.62
CA ASN A 4 -21.15 -13.81 1.86
C ASN A 4 -21.00 -13.00 0.56
N GLY A 5 -22.09 -12.47 -0.01
CA GLY A 5 -22.07 -11.75 -1.29
C GLY A 5 -21.62 -10.28 -1.17
N THR A 6 -22.04 -9.59 -0.12
CA THR A 6 -21.69 -8.19 0.22
C THR A 6 -20.24 -8.09 0.65
N ALA A 7 -19.79 -8.97 1.55
CA ALA A 7 -18.40 -9.02 2.00
C ALA A 7 -17.43 -9.30 0.84
N GLY A 8 -17.75 -10.22 -0.06
CA GLY A 8 -16.92 -10.52 -1.23
C GLY A 8 -16.82 -9.35 -2.24
N LYS A 9 -17.91 -8.59 -2.42
CA LYS A 9 -17.91 -7.35 -3.21
C LYS A 9 -17.05 -6.28 -2.53
N ALA A 10 -17.19 -6.07 -1.22
CA ALA A 10 -16.41 -5.09 -0.46
C ALA A 10 -14.90 -5.36 -0.54
N VAL A 11 -14.46 -6.61 -0.36
CA VAL A 11 -13.05 -7.00 -0.52
C VAL A 11 -12.55 -6.73 -1.93
N SER A 12 -13.39 -6.96 -2.94
CA SER A 12 -13.01 -6.71 -4.34
C SER A 12 -12.85 -5.22 -4.63
N VAL A 13 -13.75 -4.38 -4.13
CA VAL A 13 -13.65 -2.92 -4.23
C VAL A 13 -12.40 -2.42 -3.51
N ALA A 14 -12.17 -2.83 -2.26
CA ALA A 14 -10.97 -2.47 -1.51
C ALA A 14 -9.70 -2.91 -2.24
N SER A 15 -9.67 -4.12 -2.80
CA SER A 15 -8.51 -4.62 -3.56
C SER A 15 -8.26 -3.79 -4.82
N ILE A 16 -9.30 -3.38 -5.56
CA ILE A 16 -9.14 -2.52 -6.74
C ILE A 16 -8.59 -1.14 -6.35
N LEU A 17 -9.11 -0.54 -5.27
CA LEU A 17 -8.61 0.74 -4.77
C LEU A 17 -7.15 0.67 -4.35
N LEU A 18 -6.77 -0.38 -3.61
CA LEU A 18 -5.38 -0.62 -3.23
C LEU A 18 -4.50 -0.90 -4.44
N ALA A 19 -4.98 -1.68 -5.43
CA ALA A 19 -4.25 -1.94 -6.65
C ALA A 19 -3.91 -0.64 -7.39
N LEU A 20 -4.90 0.22 -7.62
CA LEU A 20 -4.70 1.51 -8.30
C LEU A 20 -3.74 2.42 -7.51
N LEU A 21 -3.93 2.53 -6.20
CA LEU A 21 -3.07 3.30 -5.32
C LEU A 21 -1.61 2.86 -5.42
N PHE A 22 -1.35 1.56 -5.25
CA PHE A 22 0.01 1.03 -5.20
C PHE A 22 0.68 0.92 -6.58
N LEU A 23 -0.08 0.70 -7.65
CA LEU A 23 0.47 0.76 -9.01
C LEU A 23 0.90 2.18 -9.36
N LEU A 24 0.09 3.19 -9.03
CA LEU A 24 0.46 4.58 -9.26
C LEU A 24 1.63 5.00 -8.38
N ASN A 25 1.54 4.77 -7.07
CA ASN A 25 2.57 5.17 -6.11
C ASN A 25 3.90 4.43 -6.34
N GLY A 26 3.82 3.13 -6.62
CA GLY A 26 4.97 2.30 -6.95
C GLY A 26 5.61 2.72 -8.28
N GLY A 27 4.80 3.00 -9.30
CA GLY A 27 5.25 3.50 -10.60
C GLY A 27 6.00 4.84 -10.48
N MET A 28 5.47 5.80 -9.74
CA MET A 28 6.16 7.08 -9.48
C MET A 28 7.50 6.88 -8.78
N LYS A 29 7.58 5.96 -7.81
CA LYS A 29 8.84 5.62 -7.13
C LYS A 29 9.86 4.97 -8.06
N ILE A 30 9.42 4.03 -8.90
CA ILE A 30 10.28 3.40 -9.91
C ILE A 30 10.77 4.43 -10.93
N ALA A 31 9.95 5.42 -11.28
CA ALA A 31 10.31 6.53 -12.16
C ALA A 31 11.26 7.56 -11.52
N GLY A 32 11.69 7.38 -10.26
CA GLY A 32 12.62 8.29 -9.59
C GLY A 32 11.99 9.58 -9.07
N MET A 33 10.66 9.72 -9.09
CA MET A 33 9.99 11.00 -8.80
C MET A 33 10.05 11.45 -7.33
N MET A 34 10.44 10.58 -6.40
CA MET A 34 10.51 10.90 -4.97
C MET A 34 11.94 10.95 -4.41
N VAL A 35 12.99 10.93 -5.25
CA VAL A 35 14.36 10.66 -4.76
C VAL A 35 14.80 11.75 -3.79
N ASP A 36 14.50 13.01 -4.12
CA ASP A 36 14.76 14.16 -3.26
C ASP A 36 13.96 14.08 -1.94
N GLN A 37 12.71 13.63 -2.02
CA GLN A 37 11.86 13.47 -0.84
C GLN A 37 12.38 12.38 0.10
N PHE A 38 12.85 11.26 -0.44
CA PHE A 38 13.48 10.19 0.34
C PHE A 38 14.80 10.65 0.97
N ALA A 39 15.59 11.46 0.25
CA ALA A 39 16.80 12.07 0.80
C ALA A 39 16.50 13.02 1.97
N VAL A 40 15.45 13.84 1.87
CA VAL A 40 14.97 14.71 2.97
C VAL A 40 14.56 13.89 4.20
N TRP A 41 13.98 12.70 3.99
CA TRP A 41 13.64 11.77 5.08
C TRP A 41 14.85 11.00 5.64
N GLY A 42 16.05 11.20 5.10
CA GLY A 42 17.27 10.53 5.52
C GLY A 42 17.44 9.12 4.97
N TYR A 43 16.68 8.73 3.94
CA TYR A 43 16.83 7.45 3.26
C TYR A 43 17.75 7.55 2.05
N PRO A 44 18.51 6.48 1.72
CA PRO A 44 19.32 6.44 0.52
C PRO A 44 18.44 6.35 -0.74
N ALA A 45 18.90 6.93 -1.86
CA ALA A 45 18.14 7.00 -3.10
C ALA A 45 17.65 5.62 -3.61
N TRP A 46 18.43 4.56 -3.43
CA TRP A 46 18.06 3.20 -3.85
C TRP A 46 16.80 2.68 -3.12
N PHE A 47 16.53 3.16 -1.90
CA PHE A 47 15.45 2.66 -1.05
C PHE A 47 14.08 2.96 -1.67
N GLN A 48 13.93 4.09 -2.34
CA GLN A 48 12.71 4.41 -3.07
C GLN A 48 12.39 3.36 -4.13
N TYR A 49 13.39 2.94 -4.92
CA TYR A 49 13.18 1.97 -5.98
C TYR A 49 12.78 0.61 -5.39
N LEU A 50 13.39 0.21 -4.26
CA LEU A 50 12.98 -0.99 -3.54
C LEU A 50 11.49 -0.90 -3.13
N ILE A 51 11.08 0.19 -2.46
CA ILE A 51 9.69 0.39 -2.06
C ILE A 51 8.77 0.42 -3.28
N GLY A 52 9.17 1.12 -4.34
CA GLY A 52 8.39 1.25 -5.57
C GLY A 52 8.13 -0.09 -6.26
N VAL A 53 9.16 -0.94 -6.38
CA VAL A 53 9.02 -2.29 -6.95
C VAL A 53 8.09 -3.15 -6.09
N VAL A 54 8.27 -3.13 -4.77
CA VAL A 54 7.44 -3.94 -3.87
C VAL A 54 5.98 -3.47 -3.87
N GLU A 55 5.74 -2.16 -3.85
CA GLU A 55 4.39 -1.58 -3.99
C GLU A 55 3.75 -1.95 -5.33
N ALA A 56 4.49 -1.83 -6.44
CA ALA A 56 3.97 -2.18 -7.76
C ALA A 56 3.60 -3.67 -7.86
N LEU A 57 4.46 -4.57 -7.35
CA LEU A 57 4.18 -6.01 -7.31
C LEU A 57 2.95 -6.33 -6.45
N ALA A 58 2.82 -5.69 -5.29
CA ALA A 58 1.63 -5.85 -4.44
C ALA A 58 0.37 -5.29 -5.14
N GLY A 59 0.49 -4.16 -5.84
CA GLY A 59 -0.57 -3.58 -6.66
C GLY A 59 -1.12 -4.56 -7.71
N VAL A 60 -0.22 -5.22 -8.45
CA VAL A 60 -0.60 -6.32 -9.37
C VAL A 60 -1.22 -7.50 -8.60
N GLY A 61 -0.66 -7.83 -7.43
CA GLY A 61 -1.15 -8.91 -6.57
C GLY A 61 -2.58 -8.71 -6.06
N PHE A 62 -3.04 -7.47 -5.87
CA PHE A 62 -4.43 -7.18 -5.46
C PHE A 62 -5.46 -7.47 -6.57
N LEU A 63 -5.07 -7.41 -7.84
CA LEU A 63 -5.97 -7.64 -8.97
C LEU A 63 -6.42 -9.11 -9.07
N ARG A 64 -5.59 -10.05 -8.60
CA ARG A 64 -5.88 -11.48 -8.64
C ARG A 64 -6.38 -11.97 -7.28
N ARG A 65 -7.59 -12.55 -7.24
CA ARG A 65 -8.20 -13.10 -6.01
C ARG A 65 -7.27 -13.97 -5.15
N PRO A 66 -6.51 -14.94 -5.69
CA PRO A 66 -5.67 -15.82 -4.85
C PRO A 66 -4.48 -15.10 -4.22
N THR A 67 -4.02 -13.98 -4.78
CA THR A 67 -2.83 -13.25 -4.31
C THR A 67 -3.15 -12.05 -3.43
N ARG A 68 -4.44 -11.72 -3.22
CA ARG A 68 -4.87 -10.57 -2.41
C ARG A 68 -4.34 -10.62 -0.97
N PHE A 69 -4.34 -11.80 -0.37
CA PHE A 69 -3.81 -11.99 0.98
C PHE A 69 -2.31 -11.65 1.04
N LEU A 70 -1.52 -12.20 0.11
CA LEU A 70 -0.08 -11.96 0.05
C LEU A 70 0.23 -10.47 -0.22
N ALA A 71 -0.48 -9.85 -1.17
CA ALA A 71 -0.35 -8.43 -1.47
C ALA A 71 -0.64 -7.57 -0.23
N ALA A 72 -1.70 -7.89 0.52
CA ALA A 72 -2.05 -7.19 1.75
C ALA A 72 -0.96 -7.30 2.82
N VAL A 73 -0.42 -8.50 3.04
CA VAL A 73 0.66 -8.73 4.01
C VAL A 73 1.93 -7.95 3.66
N ILE A 74 2.25 -7.84 2.36
CA ILE A 74 3.42 -7.08 1.88
C ILE A 74 3.27 -5.58 2.15
N VAL A 75 2.09 -4.99 1.89
CA VAL A 75 1.93 -3.53 1.99
C VAL A 75 1.74 -3.03 3.42
N ILE A 76 1.31 -3.88 4.36
CA ILE A 76 1.14 -3.52 5.78
C ILE A 76 2.43 -2.91 6.38
N PRO A 77 3.61 -3.57 6.34
CA PRO A 77 4.83 -2.98 6.87
C PRO A 77 5.28 -1.72 6.12
N ILE A 78 5.01 -1.63 4.80
CA ILE A 78 5.31 -0.43 4.01
C ILE A 78 4.49 0.76 4.49
N MET A 79 3.19 0.57 4.70
CA MET A 79 2.31 1.64 5.20
C MET A 79 2.66 2.03 6.64
N ALA A 80 3.00 1.07 7.50
CA ALA A 80 3.49 1.37 8.84
C ALA A 80 4.78 2.21 8.80
N GLY A 81 5.74 1.86 7.94
CA GLY A 81 6.96 2.64 7.74
C GLY A 81 6.70 4.03 7.16
N ALA A 82 5.74 4.16 6.24
CA ALA A 82 5.34 5.44 5.66
C ALA A 82 4.73 6.37 6.72
N ILE A 83 3.81 5.85 7.56
CA ILE A 83 3.23 6.60 8.68
C ILE A 83 4.32 7.07 9.64
N TYR A 84 5.22 6.17 10.04
CA TYR A 84 6.34 6.51 10.92
C TYR A 84 7.22 7.62 10.33
N THR A 85 7.54 7.52 9.03
CA THR A 85 8.35 8.51 8.32
C THR A 85 7.68 9.89 8.30
N LEU A 86 6.38 9.97 7.97
CA LEU A 86 5.64 11.22 7.90
C LEU A 86 5.45 11.87 9.28
N VAL A 87 5.20 11.07 10.31
CA VAL A 87 5.13 11.58 11.69
C VAL A 87 6.47 12.16 12.13
N ARG A 88 7.59 11.47 11.84
CA ARG A 88 8.93 11.97 12.15
C ARG A 88 9.33 13.20 11.34
N ALA A 89 8.83 13.33 10.11
CA ALA A 89 9.07 14.49 9.27
C ALA A 89 8.24 15.72 9.68
N GLY A 90 7.38 15.62 10.70
CA GLY A 90 6.50 16.71 11.14
C GLY A 90 5.29 16.93 10.23
N THR A 91 5.04 16.01 9.28
CA THR A 91 3.95 16.11 8.30
C THR A 91 2.83 15.10 8.58
N ALA A 92 2.52 14.88 9.87
CA ALA A 92 1.53 13.90 10.32
C ALA A 92 0.16 13.94 9.60
N PRO A 93 -0.41 15.10 9.21
CA PRO A 93 -1.66 15.12 8.43
C PRO A 93 -1.59 14.35 7.10
N GLN A 94 -0.41 14.27 6.49
CA GLN A 94 -0.18 13.52 5.25
C GLN A 94 -0.21 12.00 5.48
N ALA A 95 -0.11 11.53 6.73
CA ALA A 95 -0.20 10.12 7.09
C ALA A 95 -1.62 9.55 6.97
N ALA A 96 -2.64 10.38 6.71
CA ALA A 96 -4.01 9.92 6.51
C ALA A 96 -4.13 8.90 5.36
N VAL A 97 -3.48 9.16 4.22
CA VAL A 97 -3.50 8.25 3.06
C VAL A 97 -2.89 6.87 3.38
N PRO A 98 -1.65 6.76 3.89
CA PRO A 98 -1.10 5.46 4.26
C PRO A 98 -1.86 4.79 5.42
N ALA A 99 -2.45 5.55 6.34
CA ALA A 99 -3.31 4.99 7.40
C ALA A 99 -4.58 4.35 6.83
N VAL A 100 -5.27 5.00 5.91
CA VAL A 100 -6.45 4.42 5.25
C VAL A 100 -6.05 3.19 4.43
N ALA A 101 -4.95 3.27 3.67
CA ALA A 101 -4.43 2.14 2.91
C ALA A 101 -4.08 0.94 3.82
N LEU A 102 -3.48 1.19 4.99
CA LEU A 102 -3.19 0.18 6.00
C LEU A 102 -4.47 -0.51 6.51
N LEU A 103 -5.50 0.26 6.84
CA LEU A 103 -6.78 -0.28 7.31
C LEU A 103 -7.46 -1.15 6.24
N LEU A 104 -7.44 -0.69 4.97
CA LEU A 104 -7.97 -1.47 3.86
C LEU A 104 -7.17 -2.75 3.63
N ALA A 105 -5.83 -2.70 3.73
CA ALA A 105 -4.99 -3.89 3.60
C ALA A 105 -5.27 -4.90 4.71
N LEU A 106 -5.41 -4.46 5.96
CA LEU A 106 -5.79 -5.30 7.10
C LEU A 106 -7.18 -5.94 6.88
N PHE A 107 -8.15 -5.17 6.38
CA PHE A 107 -9.47 -5.68 6.04
C PHE A 107 -9.42 -6.77 4.96
N VAL A 108 -8.67 -6.53 3.88
CA VAL A 108 -8.47 -7.51 2.80
C VAL A 108 -7.76 -8.76 3.32
N ALA A 109 -6.71 -8.61 4.13
CA ALA A 109 -5.97 -9.73 4.71
C ALA A 109 -6.89 -10.61 5.60
N LYS A 110 -7.70 -9.99 6.46
CA LYS A 110 -8.61 -10.70 7.37
C LYS A 110 -9.73 -11.43 6.64
N LYS A 111 -10.23 -10.89 5.53
CA LYS A 111 -11.36 -11.46 4.78
C LYS A 111 -10.96 -12.37 3.62
N SER A 112 -9.67 -12.43 3.27
CA SER A 112 -9.14 -13.32 2.23
C SER A 112 -8.60 -14.64 2.79
N ARG A 113 -8.78 -14.88 4.11
CA ARG A 113 -8.44 -16.12 4.83
C ARG A 113 -9.74 -16.80 5.24
#